data_AF-A0A7V8XWF3-F1
#
_entry.id   AF-A0A7V8XWF3-F1
#
_cell.length_a   1.000
_cell.length_b   1.000
_cell.length_c   1.000
_cell.angle_alpha   90.00
_cell.angle_beta   90.00
_cell.angle_gamma   90.00
#
_symmetry.space_group_name_H-M   'P 1'
#
loop_
_entity.id
_entity.type
_entity.pdbx_description
1 polymer ?
#
loop_
_entity_poly.entity_id
_entity_poly.type
_entity_poly.pdbx_seq_one_letter_code
_entity_poly.pdbx_strand_id
1 'polypeptide(L)'
;MDNLRIARVLAEIGDLLEIKNENPFKIRAYRNAAETIAHLGGAVAAMAADDRRAIPGIGKDLAAKIGELVDTGSTVYHQELLQEFPPTVLDLLRLQGVGPKTVARLYHDLGIRTLEELKQSAKDGRIRALKGMGARKEALILKALEERQRFAGRRLLAEASDAAASLVAFLRSYAPDADITPVGSLRRGCETCGDIDIVAAGAVASI
;
A
#
# COMPACT_ATOMS: atom_id res chain seq x y z
N MET A 1 13.88 -9.94 -7.31
CA MET A 1 12.82 -9.02 -6.83
C MET A 1 12.32 -8.22 -8.04
N ASP A 2 11.02 -7.91 -8.14
CA ASP A 2 10.49 -7.08 -9.24
C ASP A 2 10.50 -5.58 -8.86
N ASN A 3 10.40 -4.71 -9.87
CA ASN A 3 10.41 -3.26 -9.67
C ASN A 3 9.28 -2.80 -8.75
N LEU A 4 8.10 -3.42 -8.85
CA LEU A 4 6.94 -3.07 -8.03
C LEU A 4 7.17 -3.31 -6.53
N ARG A 5 7.84 -4.41 -6.16
CA ARG A 5 8.22 -4.63 -4.74
C ARG A 5 9.25 -3.63 -4.26
N ILE A 6 10.24 -3.29 -5.09
CA ILE A 6 11.26 -2.29 -4.75
C ILE A 6 10.59 -0.93 -4.52
N ALA A 7 9.74 -0.51 -5.46
CA ALA A 7 8.99 0.74 -5.37
C ALA A 7 8.12 0.79 -4.11
N ARG A 8 7.46 -0.31 -3.75
CA ARG A 8 6.64 -0.40 -2.53
C ARG A 8 7.45 -0.11 -1.27
N VAL A 9 8.62 -0.74 -1.11
CA VAL A 9 9.47 -0.51 0.07
C VAL A 9 9.99 0.93 0.12
N LEU A 10 10.38 1.50 -1.03
CA LEU A 10 10.81 2.89 -1.09
C LEU A 10 9.67 3.87 -0.74
N ALA A 11 8.44 3.57 -1.17
CA ALA A 11 7.25 4.33 -0.81
C ALA A 11 6.94 4.23 0.69
N GLU A 12 7.01 3.03 1.27
CA GLU A 12 6.84 2.79 2.71
C GLU A 12 7.87 3.58 3.54
N ILE A 13 9.14 3.60 3.12
CA ILE A 13 10.17 4.45 3.75
C ILE A 13 9.77 5.93 3.69
N GLY A 14 9.32 6.41 2.52
CA GLY A 14 8.86 7.79 2.36
C GLY A 14 7.69 8.15 3.29
N ASP A 15 6.77 7.21 3.49
CA ASP A 15 5.61 7.38 4.36
C ASP A 15 6.00 7.40 5.84
N LEU A 16 6.89 6.50 6.27
CA LEU A 16 7.44 6.49 7.63
C LEU A 16 8.20 7.78 7.94
N LEU A 17 8.99 8.29 6.99
CA LEU A 17 9.70 9.56 7.14
C LEU A 17 8.75 10.76 7.25
N GLU A 18 7.64 10.73 6.52
CA GLU A 18 6.62 11.77 6.63
C GLU A 18 5.90 11.70 7.98
N ILE A 19 5.62 10.50 8.50
CA ILE A 19 5.08 10.33 9.85
C ILE A 19 6.08 10.81 10.90
N LYS A 20 7.38 10.54 10.73
CA LYS A 20 8.46 11.03 11.60
C LYS A 20 8.62 12.55 11.57
N ASN A 21 8.00 13.25 10.62
CA ASN A 21 8.23 14.67 10.35
C ASN A 21 9.71 14.96 10.02
N GLU A 22 10.34 14.05 9.27
CA GLU A 22 11.73 14.17 8.82
C GLU A 22 11.85 15.19 7.67
N ASN A 23 13.09 15.48 7.25
CA ASN A 23 13.37 16.43 6.19
C ASN A 23 12.51 16.23 4.91
N PRO A 24 11.75 17.26 4.46
CA PRO A 24 10.90 17.18 3.27
C PRO A 24 11.62 16.80 1.96
N PHE A 25 12.91 17.12 1.84
CA PHE A 25 13.73 16.73 0.69
C PHE A 25 13.99 15.22 0.69
N LYS A 26 14.25 14.61 1.86
CA LYS A 26 14.44 13.16 1.97
C LYS A 26 13.14 12.42 1.66
N ILE A 27 12.01 12.87 2.21
CA ILE A 27 10.69 12.29 1.94
C ILE A 27 10.40 12.30 0.43
N ARG A 28 10.59 13.45 -0.23
CA ARG A 28 10.41 13.57 -1.68
C ARG A 28 11.37 12.69 -2.48
N ALA A 29 12.63 12.56 -2.05
CA ALA A 29 13.60 11.71 -2.73
C ALA A 29 13.15 10.24 -2.76
N TYR A 30 12.68 9.68 -1.64
CA TYR A 30 12.17 8.30 -1.59
C TYR A 30 10.89 8.11 -2.42
N ARG A 31 9.98 9.09 -2.39
CA ARG A 31 8.74 9.03 -3.20
C ARG A 31 9.02 9.08 -4.69
N ASN A 32 9.87 10.01 -5.11
CA ASN A 32 10.26 10.13 -6.52
C ASN A 32 11.00 8.86 -6.96
N ALA A 33 11.86 8.30 -6.12
CA ALA A 33 12.52 7.03 -6.43
C ALA A 33 11.53 5.88 -6.57
N ALA A 34 10.54 5.77 -5.67
CA ALA A 34 9.49 4.75 -5.77
C ALA A 34 8.72 4.86 -7.09
N GLU A 35 8.30 6.07 -7.48
CA GLU A 35 7.58 6.34 -8.72
C GLU A 35 8.44 6.01 -9.95
N THR A 36 9.69 6.51 -9.99
CA THR A 36 10.61 6.23 -11.10
C THR A 36 10.85 4.74 -11.27
N ILE A 37 11.04 3.99 -10.18
CA ILE A 37 11.27 2.55 -10.23
C ILE A 37 10.02 1.79 -10.68
N ALA A 38 8.83 2.17 -10.20
CA ALA A 38 7.57 1.54 -10.58
C ALA A 38 7.28 1.63 -12.09
N HIS A 39 7.68 2.74 -12.72
CA HIS A 39 7.48 3.01 -14.14
C HIS A 39 8.68 2.65 -15.01
N LEU A 40 9.77 2.12 -14.44
CA LEU A 40 10.93 1.75 -15.23
C LEU A 40 10.64 0.49 -16.07
N GLY A 41 10.79 0.60 -17.38
CA GLY A 41 10.59 -0.53 -18.31
C GLY A 41 11.65 -1.64 -18.20
N GLY A 42 12.82 -1.33 -17.65
CA GLY A 42 13.91 -2.30 -17.40
C GLY A 42 13.88 -2.85 -15.97
N ALA A 43 14.35 -4.09 -15.79
CA ALA A 43 14.46 -4.69 -14.46
C ALA A 43 15.61 -4.06 -13.66
N VAL A 44 15.28 -3.26 -12.64
CA VAL A 44 16.28 -2.56 -11.79
C VAL A 44 17.17 -3.55 -11.05
N ALA A 45 16.63 -4.71 -10.72
CA ALA A 45 17.38 -5.81 -10.09
C ALA A 45 18.52 -6.34 -10.97
N ALA A 46 18.45 -6.18 -12.30
CA ALA A 46 19.49 -6.63 -13.23
C ALA A 46 20.52 -5.54 -13.55
N MET A 47 20.33 -4.30 -13.07
CA MET A 47 21.21 -3.18 -13.35
C MET A 47 22.41 -3.16 -12.40
N ALA A 48 23.59 -2.80 -12.92
CA ALA A 48 24.76 -2.56 -12.10
C ALA A 48 24.54 -1.33 -11.19
N ALA A 49 25.36 -1.19 -10.15
CA ALA A 49 25.23 -0.08 -9.21
C ALA A 49 25.34 1.31 -9.88
N ASP A 50 26.24 1.45 -10.86
CA ASP A 50 26.41 2.69 -11.61
C ASP A 50 25.22 2.99 -12.53
N ASP A 51 24.65 1.96 -13.16
CA ASP A 51 23.44 2.10 -14.00
C ASP A 51 22.24 2.53 -13.16
N ARG A 52 22.10 1.98 -11.94
CA ARG A 52 21.04 2.40 -11.00
C ARG A 52 21.18 3.86 -10.61
N ARG A 53 22.40 4.36 -10.46
CA ARG A 53 22.69 5.76 -10.13
C ARG A 53 22.45 6.71 -11.31
N ALA A 54 22.49 6.22 -12.54
CA ALA A 54 22.16 6.99 -13.72
C ALA A 54 20.64 7.26 -13.85
N ILE A 55 19.80 6.55 -13.08
CA ILE A 55 18.35 6.75 -13.08
C ILE A 55 18.02 8.13 -12.48
N PRO A 56 17.22 8.97 -13.17
CA PRO A 56 16.82 10.28 -12.66
C PRO A 56 16.17 10.21 -11.28
N GLY A 57 16.67 11.02 -10.35
CA GLY A 57 16.19 11.06 -8.97
C GLY A 57 16.81 10.01 -8.04
N ILE A 58 17.66 9.11 -8.54
CA ILE A 58 18.34 8.08 -7.73
C ILE A 58 19.79 8.46 -7.49
N GLY A 59 20.06 9.00 -6.30
CA GLY A 59 21.42 9.31 -5.85
C GLY A 59 22.21 8.08 -5.38
N LYS A 60 23.46 8.30 -4.96
CA LYS A 60 24.36 7.25 -4.45
C LYS A 60 23.72 6.43 -3.31
N ASP A 61 23.12 7.12 -2.35
CA ASP A 61 22.53 6.46 -1.17
C ASP A 61 21.30 5.63 -1.51
N LEU A 62 20.45 6.12 -2.42
CA LEU A 62 19.28 5.38 -2.90
C LEU A 62 19.70 4.18 -3.76
N ALA A 63 20.69 4.33 -4.64
CA ALA A 63 21.22 3.24 -5.44
C ALA A 63 21.81 2.11 -4.57
N ALA A 64 22.50 2.48 -3.48
CA ALA A 64 23.02 1.51 -2.51
C ALA A 64 21.89 0.77 -1.79
N LYS A 65 20.86 1.48 -1.31
CA LYS A 65 19.69 0.86 -0.65
C LYS A 65 18.89 -0.02 -1.60
N ILE A 66 18.73 0.38 -2.85
CA ILE A 66 18.08 -0.46 -3.88
C ILE A 66 18.89 -1.74 -4.10
N GLY A 67 20.22 -1.65 -4.15
CA GLY A 67 21.09 -2.83 -4.23
C GLY A 67 20.89 -3.79 -3.06
N GLU A 68 20.94 -3.26 -1.83
CA GLU A 68 20.67 -4.04 -0.61
C GLU A 68 19.29 -4.72 -0.63
N LEU A 69 18.27 -4.00 -1.11
CA LEU A 69 16.91 -4.50 -1.24
C LEU A 69 16.82 -5.63 -2.28
N VAL A 70 17.55 -5.53 -3.39
CA VAL A 70 17.63 -6.56 -4.42
C VAL A 70 18.32 -7.83 -3.90
N ASP A 71 19.40 -7.66 -3.14
CA ASP A 71 20.24 -8.77 -2.67
C ASP A 71 19.60 -9.50 -1.47
N THR A 72 18.99 -8.77 -0.54
CA THR A 72 18.51 -9.34 0.73
C THR A 72 16.99 -9.37 0.86
N GLY A 73 16.26 -8.67 -0.02
CA GLY A 73 14.81 -8.49 0.06
C GLY A 73 14.35 -7.45 1.08
N SER A 74 15.26 -6.84 1.84
CA SER A 74 14.99 -5.80 2.84
C SER A 74 16.12 -4.76 2.87
N THR A 75 15.92 -3.63 3.55
CA THR A 75 17.02 -2.71 3.87
C THR A 75 17.08 -2.52 5.36
N VAL A 76 18.29 -2.43 5.93
CA VAL A 76 18.50 -2.12 7.35
C VAL A 76 17.77 -0.83 7.71
N TYR A 77 17.85 0.18 6.85
CA TYR A 77 17.18 1.46 7.08
C TYR A 77 15.66 1.38 7.17
N HIS A 78 15.03 0.53 6.37
CA HIS A 78 13.59 0.30 6.49
C HIS A 78 13.24 -0.36 7.83
N GLN A 79 14.03 -1.35 8.26
CA GLN A 79 13.83 -2.05 9.53
C GLN A 79 14.03 -1.12 10.73
N GLU A 80 15.06 -0.28 10.70
CA GLU A 80 15.31 0.74 11.72
C GLU A 80 14.12 1.71 11.84
N LEU A 81 13.62 2.22 10.71
CA LEU A 81 12.45 3.11 10.72
C LEU A 81 11.21 2.41 11.29
N LEU A 82 10.97 1.13 10.95
CA LEU A 82 9.84 0.37 11.49
C LEU A 82 9.92 0.21 13.02
N GLN A 83 11.12 0.10 13.59
CA GLN A 83 11.32 -0.03 15.04
C GLN A 83 11.01 1.28 15.80
N GLU A 84 11.04 2.43 15.13
CA GLU A 84 10.68 3.72 15.73
C GLU A 84 9.17 3.88 15.94
N PHE A 85 8.35 3.05 15.29
CA PHE A 85 6.91 3.11 15.34
C PHE A 85 6.29 1.84 15.92
N PRO A 86 5.08 1.92 16.48
CA PRO A 86 4.33 0.71 16.81
C PRO A 86 4.05 -0.09 15.52
N PRO A 87 4.03 -1.43 15.58
CA PRO A 87 3.78 -2.28 14.40
C PRO A 87 2.48 -1.94 13.65
N THR A 88 1.51 -1.39 14.37
CA THR A 88 0.18 -0.97 13.90
C THR A 88 0.19 0.32 13.08
N VAL A 89 1.31 1.06 12.99
CA VAL A 89 1.36 2.30 12.19
C VAL A 89 1.08 2.03 10.71
N LEU A 90 1.55 0.90 10.19
CA LEU A 90 1.31 0.49 8.81
C LEU A 90 -0.17 0.15 8.57
N ASP A 91 -0.87 -0.30 9.61
CA ASP A 91 -2.31 -0.55 9.50
C ASP A 91 -3.08 0.75 9.29
N LEU A 92 -2.65 1.85 9.90
CA LEU A 92 -3.27 3.17 9.69
C LEU A 92 -3.07 3.65 8.25
N LEU A 93 -1.88 3.44 7.68
CA LEU A 93 -1.57 3.79 6.28
C LEU A 93 -2.36 2.97 5.25
N ARG A 94 -2.79 1.76 5.61
CA ARG A 94 -3.62 0.90 4.75
C ARG A 94 -5.09 1.32 4.68
N LEU A 95 -5.53 2.27 5.51
CA LEU A 95 -6.90 2.77 5.44
C LEU A 95 -7.07 3.67 4.21
N GLN A 96 -8.10 3.39 3.41
CA GLN A 96 -8.37 4.15 2.20
C GLN A 96 -8.58 5.64 2.53
N GLY A 97 -7.85 6.52 1.83
CA GLY A 97 -7.89 7.96 2.03
C GLY A 97 -7.20 8.47 3.30
N VAL A 98 -6.51 7.60 4.04
CA VAL A 98 -5.66 7.96 5.18
C VAL A 98 -4.19 7.91 4.76
N GLY A 99 -3.72 9.02 4.20
CA GLY A 99 -2.30 9.15 3.85
C GLY A 99 -1.39 9.49 5.04
N PRO A 100 -0.06 9.47 4.86
CA PRO A 100 0.92 9.59 5.94
C PRO A 100 0.85 10.91 6.71
N LYS A 101 0.53 12.04 6.05
CA LYS A 101 0.25 13.32 6.75
C LYS A 101 -0.91 13.22 7.74
N THR A 102 -1.91 12.40 7.40
CA THR A 102 -3.06 12.17 8.28
C THR A 102 -2.62 11.29 9.44
N VAL A 103 -1.91 10.19 9.17
CA VAL A 103 -1.35 9.31 10.21
C VAL A 103 -0.42 10.07 11.15
N ALA A 104 0.47 10.93 10.63
CA ALA A 104 1.37 11.78 11.40
C ALA A 104 0.61 12.60 12.45
N ARG A 105 -0.50 13.23 12.07
CA ARG A 105 -1.30 14.03 13.00
C ARG A 105 -2.11 13.18 13.98
N LEU A 106 -2.68 12.07 13.52
CA LEU A 106 -3.37 11.14 14.42
C LEU A 106 -2.39 10.62 15.50
N TYR A 107 -1.15 10.33 15.10
CA TYR A 107 -0.10 9.85 15.98
C TYR A 107 0.45 10.95 16.91
N HIS A 108 0.87 12.10 16.37
CA HIS A 108 1.51 13.16 17.16
C HIS A 108 0.53 14.02 17.95
N ASP A 109 -0.63 14.36 17.38
CA ASP A 109 -1.57 15.31 18.00
C ASP A 109 -2.59 14.60 18.90
N LEU A 110 -2.99 13.36 18.57
CA LEU A 110 -3.99 12.59 19.34
C LEU A 110 -3.42 11.33 20.01
N GLY A 111 -2.13 11.00 19.79
CA GLY A 111 -1.51 9.83 20.40
C GLY A 111 -2.06 8.50 19.91
N ILE A 112 -2.74 8.46 18.76
CA ILE A 112 -3.41 7.27 18.24
C ILE A 112 -2.37 6.32 17.64
N ARG A 113 -2.32 5.10 18.17
CA ARG A 113 -1.40 4.03 17.79
C ARG A 113 -2.11 2.85 17.15
N THR A 114 -3.39 2.63 17.45
CA THR A 114 -4.16 1.47 17.00
C THR A 114 -5.41 1.84 16.20
N LEU A 115 -5.97 0.89 15.45
CA LEU A 115 -7.22 1.08 14.72
C LEU A 115 -8.41 1.27 15.67
N GLU A 116 -8.38 0.60 16.82
CA GLU A 116 -9.37 0.69 17.87
C GLU A 116 -9.38 2.11 18.49
N GLU A 117 -8.20 2.63 18.82
CA GLU A 117 -8.06 4.02 19.29
C GLU A 117 -8.51 5.03 18.24
N LEU A 118 -8.21 4.78 16.96
CA LEU A 118 -8.69 5.62 15.86
C LEU A 118 -10.21 5.61 15.78
N LYS A 119 -10.83 4.43 15.85
CA LYS A 119 -12.28 4.24 15.82
C LYS A 119 -12.96 4.97 16.98
N GLN A 120 -12.42 4.84 18.19
CA GLN A 120 -12.96 5.53 19.36
C GLN A 120 -12.82 7.06 19.21
N SER A 121 -11.64 7.54 18.82
CA SER A 121 -11.39 8.97 18.62
C SER A 121 -12.28 9.60 17.54
N ALA A 122 -12.59 8.85 16.48
CA ALA A 122 -13.52 9.28 15.45
C ALA A 122 -14.96 9.36 15.96
N LYS A 123 -15.41 8.38 16.76
CA LYS A 123 -16.75 8.38 17.38
C LYS A 123 -16.93 9.51 18.39
N ASP A 124 -15.88 9.81 19.15
CA ASP A 124 -15.86 10.89 20.13
C ASP A 124 -15.81 12.28 19.48
N GLY A 125 -15.65 12.38 18.16
CA GLY A 125 -15.50 13.66 17.45
C GLY A 125 -14.16 14.36 17.73
N ARG A 126 -13.14 13.63 18.17
CA ARG A 126 -11.80 14.21 18.45
C ARG A 126 -11.02 14.49 17.17
N ILE A 127 -11.26 13.74 16.11
CA ILE A 127 -10.56 13.90 14.82
C ILE A 127 -10.96 15.22 14.15
N ARG A 128 -12.25 15.57 14.13
CA ARG A 128 -12.73 16.83 13.53
C ARG A 128 -12.17 18.10 14.17
N ALA A 129 -11.67 18.03 15.39
CA ALA A 129 -11.02 19.16 16.07
C ALA A 129 -9.60 19.45 15.53
N LEU A 130 -8.95 18.49 14.85
CA LEU A 130 -7.63 18.70 14.29
C LEU A 130 -7.69 19.61 13.05
N LYS A 131 -6.77 20.57 12.98
CA LYS A 131 -6.68 21.56 11.89
C LYS A 131 -6.66 20.89 10.52
N GLY A 132 -7.73 20.92 9.75
CA GLY A 132 -7.78 20.30 8.40
C GLY A 132 -8.17 18.82 8.40
N MET A 133 -8.76 18.34 9.49
CA MET A 133 -9.42 17.04 9.59
C MET A 133 -10.91 17.17 9.95
N GLY A 134 -11.59 18.22 9.49
CA GLY A 134 -13.00 18.47 9.81
C GLY A 134 -13.95 17.30 9.47
N ALA A 135 -15.24 17.47 9.78
CA ALA A 135 -16.24 16.38 9.76
C ALA A 135 -16.22 15.48 8.51
N ARG A 136 -15.96 16.04 7.31
CA ARG A 136 -15.85 15.25 6.08
C ARG A 136 -14.73 14.21 6.13
N LYS A 137 -13.57 14.57 6.67
CA LYS A 137 -12.40 13.68 6.74
C LYS A 137 -12.57 12.64 7.84
N GLU A 138 -13.16 13.02 8.97
CA GLU A 138 -13.55 12.07 10.02
C GLU A 138 -14.57 11.03 9.51
N ALA A 139 -15.59 11.46 8.76
CA ALA A 139 -16.56 10.56 8.14
C ALA A 139 -15.89 9.59 7.14
N LEU A 140 -14.90 10.06 6.38
CA LEU A 140 -14.11 9.21 5.49
C LEU A 140 -13.30 8.16 6.26
N ILE A 141 -12.69 8.54 7.39
CA ILE A 141 -11.94 7.62 8.26
C ILE A 141 -12.88 6.56 8.86
N LEU A 142 -14.05 6.96 9.38
CA LEU A 142 -15.06 6.04 9.90
C LEU A 142 -15.51 5.04 8.84
N LYS A 143 -15.80 5.53 7.63
CA LYS A 143 -16.15 4.68 6.50
C LYS A 143 -15.04 3.70 6.15
N ALA A 144 -13.78 4.16 6.07
CA ALA A 144 -12.64 3.28 5.78
C ALA A 144 -12.44 2.20 6.87
N LEU A 145 -12.69 2.52 8.14
CA LEU A 145 -12.66 1.56 9.25
C LEU A 145 -13.80 0.53 9.14
N GLU A 146 -15.00 0.97 8.80
CA GLU A 146 -16.16 0.08 8.59
C GLU A 146 -15.96 -0.85 7.40
N GLU A 147 -15.48 -0.31 6.28
CA GLU A 147 -15.14 -1.09 5.08
C GLU A 147 -14.06 -2.10 5.42
N ARG A 148 -12.96 -1.68 6.06
CA ARG A 148 -11.92 -2.61 6.50
C ARG A 148 -12.49 -3.69 7.41
N GLN A 149 -13.37 -3.38 8.35
CA GLN A 149 -13.99 -4.38 9.22
C GLN A 149 -14.92 -5.32 8.44
N ARG A 150 -15.65 -4.83 7.44
CA ARG A 150 -16.57 -5.61 6.61
C ARG A 150 -15.84 -6.54 5.64
N PHE A 151 -14.67 -6.13 5.18
CA PHE A 151 -13.78 -6.92 4.34
C PHE A 151 -12.72 -7.70 5.14
N ALA A 152 -12.58 -7.43 6.44
CA ALA A 152 -11.79 -8.26 7.35
C ALA A 152 -12.58 -9.52 7.71
N GLY A 153 -12.04 -10.67 7.31
CA GLY A 153 -12.63 -11.98 7.60
C GLY A 153 -12.61 -12.87 6.37
N ARG A 154 -13.10 -14.10 6.55
CA ARG A 154 -13.26 -15.06 5.46
C ARG A 154 -14.74 -15.20 5.13
N ARG A 155 -15.08 -15.30 3.86
CA ARG A 155 -16.43 -15.57 3.36
C ARG A 155 -16.57 -17.04 3.01
N LEU A 156 -17.78 -17.58 3.11
CA LEU A 156 -18.05 -18.94 2.64
C LEU A 156 -17.76 -19.04 1.13
N LEU A 157 -17.31 -20.22 0.69
CA LEU A 157 -16.97 -20.48 -0.71
C LEU A 157 -18.10 -20.07 -1.67
N ALA A 158 -19.36 -20.32 -1.30
CA ALA A 158 -20.52 -19.97 -2.11
C ALA A 158 -20.61 -18.45 -2.36
N GLU A 159 -20.57 -17.64 -1.30
CA GLU A 159 -20.61 -16.18 -1.41
C GLU A 159 -19.44 -15.62 -2.23
N ALA A 160 -18.23 -16.17 -2.01
CA ALA A 160 -17.05 -15.76 -2.75
C ALA A 160 -17.14 -16.14 -4.24
N SER A 161 -17.74 -17.30 -4.55
CA SER A 161 -17.95 -17.77 -5.92
C SER A 161 -18.93 -16.88 -6.68
N ASP A 162 -20.05 -16.51 -6.06
CA ASP A 162 -21.06 -15.63 -6.69
C ASP A 162 -20.50 -14.23 -6.97
N ALA A 163 -19.76 -13.68 -6.01
CA ALA A 163 -19.08 -12.39 -6.17
C ALA A 163 -18.00 -12.45 -7.27
N ALA A 164 -17.21 -13.52 -7.31
CA ALA A 164 -16.19 -13.71 -8.34
C ALA A 164 -16.81 -13.86 -9.74
N ALA A 165 -17.88 -14.63 -9.87
CA ALA A 165 -18.59 -14.79 -11.14
C ALA A 165 -19.11 -13.44 -11.66
N SER A 166 -19.69 -12.62 -10.79
CA SER A 166 -20.16 -11.27 -11.11
C SER A 166 -19.02 -10.36 -11.57
N LEU A 167 -17.88 -10.38 -10.86
CA LEU A 167 -16.69 -9.60 -11.21
C LEU A 167 -16.07 -10.06 -12.53
N VAL A 168 -15.96 -11.36 -12.78
CA VAL A 168 -15.45 -11.91 -14.04
C VAL A 168 -16.36 -11.50 -15.21
N ALA A 169 -17.68 -11.56 -15.05
CA ALA A 169 -18.62 -11.13 -16.07
C ALA A 169 -18.46 -9.63 -16.39
N PHE A 170 -18.32 -8.80 -15.36
CA PHE A 170 -18.03 -7.38 -15.52
C PHE A 170 -16.72 -7.16 -16.28
N LEU A 171 -15.62 -7.79 -15.87
CA LEU A 171 -14.31 -7.62 -16.52
C LEU A 171 -14.32 -8.08 -17.99
N ARG A 172 -14.99 -9.20 -18.29
CA ARG A 172 -15.16 -9.69 -19.67
C ARG A 172 -15.93 -8.71 -20.56
N SER A 173 -16.84 -7.90 -20.03
CA SER A 173 -17.52 -6.87 -20.81
C SER A 173 -16.60 -5.76 -21.32
N TYR A 174 -15.45 -5.53 -20.67
CA TYR A 174 -14.45 -4.54 -21.07
C TYR A 174 -13.27 -5.17 -21.83
N ALA A 175 -12.99 -6.45 -21.59
CA ALA A 175 -11.92 -7.20 -22.24
C ALA A 175 -12.45 -8.57 -22.72
N PRO A 176 -13.26 -8.60 -23.80
CA PRO A 176 -13.89 -9.83 -24.27
C PRO A 176 -12.89 -10.88 -24.77
N ASP A 177 -11.74 -10.44 -25.27
CA ASP A 177 -10.69 -11.30 -25.80
C ASP A 177 -9.71 -11.79 -24.72
N ALA A 178 -9.85 -11.31 -23.48
CA ALA A 178 -9.00 -11.74 -22.38
C ALA A 178 -9.56 -13.02 -21.73
N ASP A 179 -8.70 -14.00 -21.51
CA ASP A 179 -9.00 -15.14 -20.63
C ASP A 179 -8.91 -14.67 -19.18
N ILE A 180 -10.06 -14.56 -18.53
CA ILE A 180 -10.20 -14.08 -17.16
C ILE A 180 -10.67 -15.26 -16.30
N THR A 181 -9.82 -15.68 -15.37
CA THR A 181 -10.04 -16.86 -14.53
C THR A 181 -9.80 -16.55 -13.04
N PRO A 182 -10.74 -16.87 -12.15
CA PRO A 182 -10.50 -16.82 -10.71
C PRO A 182 -9.43 -17.83 -10.27
N VAL A 183 -8.51 -17.40 -9.41
CA VAL A 183 -7.42 -18.22 -8.89
C VAL A 183 -7.45 -18.24 -7.35
N GLY A 184 -6.31 -18.50 -6.70
CA GLY A 184 -6.21 -18.37 -5.25
C GLY A 184 -7.00 -19.39 -4.46
N SER A 185 -7.46 -18.99 -3.27
CA SER A 185 -8.22 -19.85 -2.35
C SER A 185 -9.56 -20.31 -2.92
N LEU A 186 -10.20 -19.45 -3.72
CA LEU A 186 -11.44 -19.74 -4.43
C LEU A 186 -11.27 -20.90 -5.42
N ARG A 187 -10.24 -20.86 -6.27
CA ARG A 187 -9.96 -21.95 -7.23
C ARG A 187 -9.62 -23.28 -6.55
N ARG A 188 -9.02 -23.23 -5.34
CA ARG A 188 -8.70 -24.44 -4.56
C ARG A 188 -9.92 -25.02 -3.84
N GLY A 189 -11.09 -24.39 -3.89
CA GLY A 189 -12.29 -24.85 -3.21
C GLY A 189 -12.18 -24.77 -1.68
N CYS A 190 -11.39 -23.82 -1.15
CA CYS A 190 -11.32 -23.64 0.30
C CYS A 190 -12.71 -23.28 0.86
N GLU A 191 -13.14 -23.94 1.94
CA GLU A 191 -14.47 -23.74 2.55
C GLU A 191 -14.80 -22.28 2.83
N THR A 192 -13.76 -21.51 3.15
CA THR A 192 -13.82 -20.07 3.27
C THR A 192 -12.71 -19.41 2.44
N CYS A 193 -12.97 -18.23 1.89
CA CYS A 193 -12.05 -17.41 1.09
C CYS A 193 -11.86 -16.04 1.75
N GLY A 194 -10.64 -15.49 1.75
CA GLY A 194 -10.38 -14.15 2.30
C GLY A 194 -10.69 -13.08 1.27
N ASP A 195 -9.96 -13.13 0.17
CA ASP A 195 -10.06 -12.28 -1.02
C ASP A 195 -10.39 -13.13 -2.26
N ILE A 196 -10.65 -12.42 -3.37
CA ILE A 196 -10.88 -13.01 -4.70
C ILE A 196 -9.68 -12.64 -5.56
N ASP A 197 -8.86 -13.63 -5.89
CA ASP A 197 -7.76 -13.48 -6.84
C ASP A 197 -8.25 -13.79 -8.26
N ILE A 198 -7.88 -12.96 -9.23
CA ILE A 198 -8.20 -13.19 -10.65
C ILE A 198 -6.91 -13.02 -11.46
N VAL A 199 -6.69 -13.93 -12.41
CA VAL A 199 -5.66 -13.80 -13.45
C VAL A 199 -6.36 -13.52 -14.77
N ALA A 200 -5.81 -12.57 -15.52
CA ALA A 200 -6.21 -12.25 -16.88
C ALA A 200 -5.03 -12.47 -17.84
N ALA A 201 -5.26 -13.16 -18.96
CA ALA A 201 -4.31 -13.33 -20.04
C ALA A 201 -4.91 -12.81 -21.35
N GLY A 202 -4.11 -12.12 -22.17
CA GLY A 202 -4.58 -11.57 -23.45
C GLY A 202 -5.32 -10.23 -23.35
N ALA A 203 -5.38 -9.60 -22.17
CA ALA A 203 -5.83 -8.23 -22.06
C ALA A 203 -4.80 -7.30 -22.72
N VAL A 204 -5.22 -6.51 -23.72
CA VAL A 204 -4.38 -5.45 -24.28
C VAL A 204 -4.01 -4.52 -23.12
N ALA A 205 -2.72 -4.28 -22.91
CA ALA A 205 -2.27 -3.40 -21.84
C ALA A 205 -2.91 -2.02 -22.02
N SER A 206 -3.70 -1.60 -21.04
CA SER A 206 -4.26 -0.26 -21.01
C SER A 206 -3.10 0.74 -21.00
N ILE A 207 -3.01 1.54 -22.06
CA ILE A 207 -2.06 2.64 -22.24
C ILE A 207 -2.36 3.75 -21.21
#